data_AF-A0A373FPG2-F1
#
_entry.id   AF-A0A373FPG2-F1
#
_cell.length_a   1.000
_cell.length_b   1.000
_cell.length_c   1.000
_cell.angle_alpha   90.00
_cell.angle_beta   90.00
_cell.angle_gamma   90.00
#
_symmetry.space_group_name_H-M   'P 1'
#
loop_
_entity.id
_entity.type
_entity.pdbx_description
1 polymer ?
#
loop_
_entity_poly.entity_id
_entity_poly.type
_entity_poly.pdbx_seq_one_letter_code
_entity_poly.pdbx_strand_id
1 'polypeptide(L)'
;MGTWAHGNFDNDTALDWLGDITGQLVDEIAEAMDSPESLEAGELDSDLVPCKIELLCAMDERGMHPIWPELKTLQQWKSIYLQAWDESIDELEPDEGYKQDRRAEIINTFDRMLALAHLAQEEGEEDED
;
A
#
# COMPACT_ATOMS: atom_id res chain seq x y z
N MET A 1 -30.45 11.58 16.80
CA MET A 1 -30.01 12.95 16.49
C MET A 1 -28.56 12.84 16.06
N GLY A 2 -28.24 13.19 14.81
CA GLY A 2 -26.87 13.08 14.31
C GLY A 2 -25.95 14.06 15.05
N THR A 3 -24.81 13.57 15.51
CA THR A 3 -23.71 14.38 16.05
C THR A 3 -23.11 15.18 14.91
N TRP A 4 -23.26 16.51 14.95
CA TRP A 4 -22.53 17.41 14.08
C TRP A 4 -21.07 17.43 14.55
N ALA A 5 -20.18 16.80 13.79
CA ALA A 5 -18.75 16.89 14.01
C ALA A 5 -18.12 17.85 12.97
N HIS A 6 -16.94 18.40 13.27
CA HIS A 6 -16.38 19.60 12.62
C HIS A 6 -15.05 19.36 11.90
N GLY A 7 -14.56 18.12 11.90
CA GLY A 7 -13.42 17.65 11.15
C GLY A 7 -13.72 17.55 9.66
N ASN A 8 -12.66 17.55 8.86
CA ASN A 8 -12.76 17.57 7.40
C ASN A 8 -13.44 16.32 6.82
N PHE A 9 -13.37 15.19 7.54
CA PHE A 9 -13.93 13.90 7.14
C PHE A 9 -15.16 13.50 7.96
N ASP A 10 -15.78 14.44 8.69
CA ASP A 10 -16.92 14.16 9.57
C ASP A 10 -18.28 14.20 8.84
N ASN A 11 -18.26 14.22 7.51
CA ASN A 11 -19.47 14.20 6.68
C ASN A 11 -19.34 13.13 5.59
N ASP A 12 -20.47 12.49 5.28
CA ASP A 12 -20.55 11.37 4.34
C ASP A 12 -19.91 11.69 2.99
N THR A 13 -20.12 12.89 2.43
CA THR A 13 -19.52 13.28 1.13
C THR A 13 -17.99 13.28 1.15
N ALA A 14 -17.37 13.69 2.26
CA ALA A 14 -15.92 13.66 2.40
C ALA A 14 -15.38 12.25 2.62
N LEU A 15 -16.13 11.40 3.33
CA LEU A 15 -15.79 9.98 3.53
C LEU A 15 -15.91 9.18 2.23
N ASP A 16 -16.97 9.39 1.45
CA ASP A 16 -17.15 8.79 0.12
C ASP A 16 -15.98 9.16 -0.79
N TRP A 17 -15.63 10.45 -0.84
CA TRP A 17 -14.50 10.91 -1.64
C TRP A 17 -13.15 10.32 -1.17
N LEU A 18 -12.94 10.19 0.15
CA LEU A 18 -11.75 9.55 0.70
C LEU A 18 -11.70 8.06 0.31
N GLY A 19 -12.83 7.36 0.38
CA GLY A 19 -12.98 5.98 -0.07
C GLY A 19 -12.63 5.81 -1.54
N ASP A 20 -13.13 6.69 -2.41
CA ASP A 20 -12.83 6.67 -3.85
C ASP A 20 -11.32 6.86 -4.12
N ILE A 21 -10.68 7.83 -3.44
CA ILE A 21 -9.26 8.12 -3.64
C ILE A 21 -8.37 6.99 -3.13
N THR A 22 -8.65 6.46 -1.94
CA THR A 22 -7.86 5.36 -1.38
C THR A 22 -8.08 4.06 -2.16
N GLY A 23 -9.32 3.78 -2.56
CA GLY A 23 -9.67 2.66 -3.43
C GLY A 23 -8.96 2.71 -4.77
N GLN A 24 -8.92 3.88 -5.43
CA GLN A 24 -8.16 4.04 -6.67
C GLN A 24 -6.68 3.69 -6.50
N LEU A 25 -6.03 4.12 -5.41
CA LEU A 25 -4.63 3.78 -5.17
C LEU A 25 -4.43 2.26 -4.97
N VAL A 26 -5.35 1.60 -4.26
CA VAL A 26 -5.33 0.14 -4.07
C VAL A 26 -5.52 -0.58 -5.40
N ASP A 27 -6.47 -0.15 -6.22
CA ASP A 27 -6.75 -0.72 -7.54
C ASP A 27 -5.55 -0.59 -8.48
N GLU A 28 -4.89 0.58 -8.51
CA GLU A 28 -3.68 0.79 -9.31
C GLU A 28 -2.50 -0.07 -8.83
N ILE A 29 -2.39 -0.34 -7.51
CA ILE A 29 -1.39 -1.30 -7.01
C ILE A 29 -1.76 -2.71 -7.47
N ALA A 30 -3.03 -3.09 -7.40
CA ALA A 30 -3.50 -4.41 -7.85
C ALA A 30 -3.21 -4.64 -9.34
N GLU A 31 -3.49 -3.65 -10.18
CA GLU A 31 -3.20 -3.70 -11.63
C GLU A 31 -1.71 -3.91 -11.90
N ALA A 32 -0.82 -3.24 -11.17
CA ALA A 32 0.62 -3.45 -11.31
C ALA A 32 1.05 -4.87 -10.92
N MET A 33 0.37 -5.50 -9.95
CA MET A 33 0.66 -6.88 -9.55
C MET A 33 0.22 -7.92 -10.60
N ASP A 34 -0.74 -7.56 -11.45
CA ASP A 34 -1.19 -8.40 -12.58
C ASP A 34 -0.25 -8.30 -13.80
N SER A 35 0.68 -7.33 -13.80
CA SER A 35 1.70 -7.11 -14.83
C SER A 35 3.11 -7.05 -14.23
N PRO A 36 3.70 -8.18 -13.79
CA PRO A 36 5.00 -8.19 -13.11
C PRO A 36 6.14 -7.52 -13.87
N GLU A 37 6.09 -7.48 -15.21
CA GLU A 37 7.04 -6.76 -16.05
C GLU A 37 7.10 -5.25 -15.78
N SER A 38 5.99 -4.62 -15.34
CA SER A 38 6.00 -3.19 -14.99
C SER A 38 6.60 -2.91 -13.61
N LEU A 39 6.85 -3.96 -12.82
CA LEU A 39 7.49 -3.90 -11.51
C LEU A 39 9.01 -4.09 -11.58
N GLU A 40 9.55 -4.45 -12.75
CA GLU A 40 10.99 -4.54 -12.98
C GLU A 40 11.68 -3.22 -12.63
N ALA A 41 12.89 -3.30 -12.09
CA ALA A 41 13.62 -2.12 -11.66
C ALA A 41 13.79 -1.12 -12.82
N GLY A 42 13.50 0.16 -12.56
CA GLY A 42 13.55 1.22 -13.57
C GLY A 42 12.26 1.42 -14.35
N GLU A 43 11.29 0.52 -14.20
CA GLU A 43 9.93 0.71 -14.74
C GLU A 43 9.08 1.59 -13.83
N LEU A 44 8.03 2.18 -14.42
CA LEU A 44 7.20 3.18 -13.76
C LEU A 44 6.52 2.64 -12.49
N ASP A 45 5.94 1.44 -12.55
CA ASP A 45 5.22 0.89 -11.40
C ASP A 45 6.17 0.40 -10.31
N SER A 46 7.39 0.02 -10.68
CA SER A 46 8.48 -0.23 -9.73
C SER A 46 8.71 0.98 -8.81
N ASP A 47 8.69 2.20 -9.35
CA ASP A 47 8.86 3.42 -8.54
C ASP A 47 7.57 3.85 -7.84
N LEU A 48 6.42 3.75 -8.51
CA LEU A 48 5.16 4.29 -8.01
C LEU A 48 4.45 3.40 -6.99
N VAL A 49 4.54 2.07 -7.08
CA VAL A 49 3.85 1.16 -6.13
C VAL A 49 4.28 1.42 -4.68
N PRO A 50 5.58 1.48 -4.33
CA PRO A 50 5.99 1.81 -2.96
C PRO A 50 5.52 3.19 -2.52
N CYS A 51 5.43 4.17 -3.44
CA CYS A 51 4.94 5.51 -3.13
C CYS A 51 3.44 5.51 -2.78
N LYS A 52 2.62 4.76 -3.53
CA LYS A 52 1.19 4.60 -3.27
C LYS A 52 0.96 3.92 -1.92
N ILE A 53 1.72 2.86 -1.63
CA ILE A 53 1.67 2.16 -0.34
C ILE A 53 2.05 3.09 0.81
N GLU A 54 3.16 3.83 0.69
CA GLU A 54 3.61 4.79 1.70
C GLU A 54 2.54 5.85 2.00
N LEU A 55 1.88 6.36 0.95
CA LEU A 55 0.80 7.33 1.10
C LEU A 55 -0.40 6.74 1.83
N LEU A 56 -0.84 5.53 1.45
CA LEU A 56 -1.95 4.83 2.11
C LEU A 56 -1.62 4.55 3.60
N CYS A 57 -0.41 4.09 3.91
CA CYS A 57 0.02 3.85 5.29
C CYS A 57 0.01 5.16 6.10
N ALA A 58 0.51 6.25 5.54
CA ALA A 58 0.52 7.55 6.21
C ALA A 58 -0.89 8.12 6.41
N MET A 59 -1.83 7.82 5.53
CA MET A 59 -3.24 8.17 5.69
C MET A 59 -3.89 7.36 6.81
N ASP A 60 -3.69 6.05 6.80
CA ASP A 60 -4.26 5.11 7.76
C ASP A 60 -3.85 5.45 9.22
N GLU A 61 -2.56 5.69 9.45
CA GLU A 61 -2.02 6.12 10.74
C GLU A 61 -2.57 7.46 11.24
N ARG A 62 -3.17 8.25 10.36
CA ARG A 62 -3.81 9.53 10.68
C ARG A 62 -5.33 9.40 10.87
N GLY A 63 -5.86 8.19 10.88
CA GLY A 63 -7.29 7.90 11.01
C GLY A 63 -8.06 7.99 9.70
N MET A 64 -7.38 8.04 8.56
CA MET A 64 -8.00 7.97 7.23
C MET A 64 -7.84 6.54 6.70
N HIS A 65 -8.55 5.62 7.35
CA HIS A 65 -8.43 4.18 7.15
C HIS A 65 -8.86 3.78 5.71
N PRO A 66 -7.94 3.32 4.85
CA PRO A 66 -8.31 2.76 3.56
C PRO A 66 -8.92 1.36 3.74
N ILE A 67 -9.67 0.90 2.74
CA ILE A 67 -10.15 -0.49 2.72
C ILE A 67 -9.03 -1.37 2.16
N TRP A 68 -8.29 -2.01 3.07
CA TRP A 68 -7.22 -2.93 2.69
C TRP A 68 -7.77 -4.23 2.06
N PRO A 69 -7.10 -4.78 1.03
CA PRO A 69 -7.31 -6.16 0.62
C PRO A 69 -7.02 -7.15 1.75
N GLU A 70 -7.46 -8.40 1.59
CA GLU A 70 -7.13 -9.47 2.53
C GLU A 70 -5.61 -9.58 2.74
N LEU A 71 -5.18 -9.83 3.99
CA LEU A 71 -3.76 -9.98 4.33
C LEU A 71 -3.02 -10.96 3.42
N LYS A 72 -3.67 -12.05 3.02
CA LYS A 72 -3.07 -13.03 2.10
C LYS A 72 -2.76 -12.42 0.74
N THR A 73 -3.64 -11.57 0.22
CA THR A 73 -3.43 -10.84 -1.04
C THR A 73 -2.27 -9.86 -0.90
N LEU A 74 -2.19 -9.11 0.21
CA LEU A 74 -1.10 -8.18 0.46
C LEU A 74 0.26 -8.87 0.61
N GLN A 75 0.31 -10.04 1.25
CA GLN A 75 1.51 -10.89 1.32
C GLN A 75 1.94 -11.39 -0.06
N GLN A 76 0.98 -11.74 -0.91
CA GLN A 76 1.24 -12.12 -2.28
C GLN A 76 1.80 -10.93 -3.08
N TRP A 77 1.24 -9.73 -2.94
CA TRP A 77 1.77 -8.52 -3.57
C TRP A 77 3.21 -8.23 -3.20
N LYS A 78 3.56 -8.30 -1.91
CA LYS A 78 4.95 -8.16 -1.45
C LYS A 78 5.87 -9.15 -2.15
N SER A 79 5.42 -10.39 -2.32
CA SER A 79 6.20 -11.46 -2.95
C SER A 79 6.40 -11.21 -4.45
N ILE A 80 5.33 -10.80 -5.16
CA ILE A 80 5.35 -10.49 -6.60
C ILE A 80 6.30 -9.32 -6.86
N TYR A 81 6.14 -8.21 -6.14
CA TYR A 81 6.96 -7.02 -6.31
C TYR A 81 8.44 -7.31 -6.05
N LEU A 82 8.76 -7.94 -4.92
CA LEU A 82 10.16 -8.25 -4.58
C LEU A 82 10.80 -9.20 -5.58
N GLN A 83 10.04 -10.17 -6.10
CA GLN A 83 10.55 -11.08 -7.11
C GLN A 83 10.92 -10.33 -8.39
N ALA A 84 9.99 -9.56 -8.96
CA ALA A 84 10.23 -8.81 -10.20
C ALA A 84 11.40 -7.82 -10.06
N TRP A 85 11.47 -7.11 -8.93
CA TRP A 85 12.54 -6.16 -8.66
C TRP A 85 13.90 -6.86 -8.44
N ASP A 86 13.95 -7.94 -7.66
CA ASP A 86 15.19 -8.67 -7.37
C ASP A 86 15.79 -9.33 -8.62
N GLU A 87 14.94 -9.80 -9.53
CA GLU A 87 15.33 -10.44 -10.80
C GLU A 87 15.87 -9.46 -11.84
N SER A 88 15.46 -8.18 -11.80
CA SER A 88 15.78 -7.18 -12.83
C SER A 88 16.84 -6.15 -12.41
N ILE A 89 16.95 -5.82 -11.12
CA ILE A 89 17.81 -4.71 -10.66
C ILE A 89 19.29 -4.85 -11.04
N ASP A 90 19.82 -6.08 -11.15
CA ASP A 90 21.23 -6.30 -11.49
C ASP A 90 21.54 -5.92 -12.95
N GLU A 91 20.53 -5.91 -13.84
CA GLU A 91 20.68 -5.49 -15.24
C GLU A 91 20.95 -3.98 -15.39
N LEU A 92 20.61 -3.20 -14.36
CA LEU A 92 20.85 -1.76 -14.31
C LEU A 92 22.23 -1.37 -13.76
N GLU A 93 23.07 -2.35 -13.41
CA GLU A 93 24.41 -2.13 -12.84
C GLU A 93 24.42 -1.11 -11.68
N PRO A 94 23.64 -1.34 -10.59
CA PRO A 94 23.47 -0.37 -9.52
C PRO A 94 24.78 -0.12 -8.75
N ASP A 95 24.89 1.08 -8.17
CA ASP A 95 26.00 1.43 -7.28
C ASP A 95 26.12 0.45 -6.10
N GLU A 96 27.34 0.31 -5.56
CA GLU A 96 27.62 -0.55 -4.42
C GLU A 96 26.72 -0.18 -3.22
N GLY A 97 26.01 -1.16 -2.67
CA GLY A 97 25.09 -0.97 -1.54
C GLY A 97 23.67 -0.54 -1.93
N TYR A 98 23.46 0.07 -3.10
CA TYR A 98 22.13 0.57 -3.51
C TYR A 98 21.06 -0.54 -3.48
N LYS A 99 21.37 -1.71 -4.06
CA LYS A 99 20.44 -2.85 -4.08
C LYS A 99 20.01 -3.26 -2.66
N GLN A 100 20.94 -3.23 -1.71
CA GLN A 100 20.67 -3.67 -0.34
C GLN A 100 19.79 -2.65 0.39
N ASP A 101 20.16 -1.37 0.32
CA ASP A 101 19.44 -0.29 0.99
C ASP A 101 18.04 -0.09 0.40
N ARG A 102 17.91 -0.09 -0.94
CA ARG A 102 16.62 0.07 -1.60
C ARG A 102 15.68 -1.11 -1.31
N ARG A 103 16.19 -2.33 -1.34
CA ARG A 103 15.40 -3.53 -1.01
C ARG A 103 14.90 -3.51 0.43
N ALA A 104 15.75 -3.06 1.38
CA ALA A 104 15.34 -2.90 2.77
C ALA A 104 14.20 -1.89 2.92
N GLU A 105 14.26 -0.78 2.20
CA GLU A 105 13.18 0.23 2.21
C GLU A 105 11.88 -0.34 1.66
N ILE A 106 11.91 -1.01 0.50
CA ILE A 106 10.73 -1.67 -0.08
C ILE A 106 10.11 -2.64 0.93
N ILE A 107 10.95 -3.48 1.57
CA ILE A 107 10.49 -4.44 2.59
C ILE A 107 9.79 -3.72 3.74
N ASN A 108 10.39 -2.65 4.27
CA ASN A 108 9.82 -1.89 5.37
C ASN A 108 8.47 -1.28 4.99
N THR A 109 8.34 -0.73 3.78
CA THR A 109 7.07 -0.18 3.27
C THR A 109 5.97 -1.24 3.21
N PHE A 110 6.25 -2.42 2.63
CA PHE A 110 5.27 -3.51 2.58
C PHE A 110 4.96 -4.10 3.96
N ASP A 111 5.94 -4.22 4.86
CA ASP A 111 5.71 -4.71 6.22
C ASP A 111 4.85 -3.76 7.04
N ARG A 112 5.02 -2.45 6.86
CA ARG A 112 4.17 -1.43 7.48
C ARG A 112 2.72 -1.55 6.99
N MET A 113 2.52 -1.71 5.68
CA MET A 113 1.19 -1.96 5.10
C MET A 113 0.53 -3.21 5.69
N LEU A 114 1.26 -4.31 5.79
CA LEU A 114 0.76 -5.56 6.36
C LEU A 114 0.38 -5.41 7.84
N ALA A 115 1.17 -4.67 8.63
CA ALA A 115 0.86 -4.43 10.03
C ALA A 115 -0.43 -3.61 10.20
N LEU A 116 -0.61 -2.56 9.39
CA LEU A 116 -1.81 -1.74 9.41
C LEU A 116 -3.06 -2.51 8.96
N ALA A 117 -2.97 -3.26 7.87
CA ALA A 117 -4.06 -4.10 7.41
C ALA A 117 -4.44 -5.18 8.43
N HIS A 118 -3.48 -5.70 9.19
CA HIS A 118 -3.76 -6.66 10.26
C HIS A 118 -4.52 -6.04 11.43
N LEU A 119 -4.11 -4.85 11.88
CA LEU A 119 -4.81 -4.11 12.94
C LEU A 119 -6.25 -3.78 12.53
N ALA A 120 -6.47 -3.34 11.29
CA ALA A 120 -7.80 -3.04 10.78
C ALA A 120 -8.73 -4.27 10.78
N GLN A 121 -8.20 -5.47 10.57
CA GLN A 121 -8.98 -6.72 10.67
C GLN A 121 -9.33 -7.06 12.11
N GLU A 122 -8.41 -6.86 13.06
CA GLU A 122 -8.67 -7.10 14.49
C GLU A 122 -9.73 -6.13 15.04
N GLU A 123 -9.67 -4.84 14.69
CA GLU A 123 -10.66 -3.84 15.10
C GLU A 123 -12.05 -4.13 14.52
N GLY A 124 -12.12 -4.59 13.25
CA GLY A 124 -13.38 -4.98 12.62
C GLY A 124 -14.03 -6.23 13.25
N GLU A 125 -13.23 -7.15 13.80
CA GLU A 125 -13.74 -8.33 14.53
C GLU A 125 -14.28 -7.95 15.93
N GLU A 126 -13.71 -6.95 16.60
CA GLU A 126 -14.16 -6.48 17.91
C GLU A 126 -15.50 -5.71 17.88
N ASP A 127 -15.82 -5.04 16.76
CA ASP A 127 -17.07 -4.28 16.58
C ASP A 127 -18.29 -5.15 16.21
N GLU A 128 -18.09 -6.44 15.89
CA GLU A 128 -19.14 -7.41 15.53
C GLU A 128 -19.68 -8.25 16.71
N ASP A 129 -19.06 -8.18 17.91
CA ASP A 129 -19.42 -8.91 19.15
C ASP A 129 -20.27 -8.09 20.17
#